data_AF-A0A6A6D2E3-F1
#
_entry.id   AF-A0A6A6D2E3-F1
#
_cell.length_a   1.000
_cell.length_b   1.000
_cell.length_c   1.000
_cell.angle_alpha   90.00
_cell.angle_beta   90.00
_cell.angle_gamma   90.00
#
_symmetry.space_group_name_H-M   'P 1'
#
loop_
_entity.id
_entity.type
_entity.pdbx_description
1 polymer ?
#
loop_
_entity_poly.entity_id
_entity_poly.type
_entity_poly.pdbx_seq_one_letter_code
_entity_poly.pdbx_strand_id
1 'polypeptide(L)'
;MSSDNAEPATDSGWQVVPTRRRRKAAPEIQAHENPGQAPTALTSDTISPADVAATESTGPKAEVESSLPSFPRAHRYDRIYTAARNKIINYNRQSLAHFTNPLQVEATTRAATEYQRGESNEATLALVRHKKVEHIQCKLVRGRGPKARIDVLMCLNGEDWVSLDSYLSALKTPKGQIRRGQKGIEQQQACWSKNGKSFNFLGLPAELRDGVYENLIPQDVYPVTYAHGIVPFGHGSERLLQCPQQRYRKHDPTHKIVPQPDIAVVGTCRQLKSEVDRFLEIETSKCFTEPSNLNQFIHKLGDPDKFNNFSHVELDFSHRDYMHFFKVEVPPFPQMSDKFGKVGAPDLAATLRDLPHIKSITLRFTSPFDAMMYDPFGYTGEYRNDLDWYHDWHGNREQDGFATSCQKTIVDWILTFAKEYVQHIPEIKLAGAIKNSTKMKWDLIFKEEKN
;
A
#
# COMPACT_ATOMS: atom_id res chain seq x y z
N MET A 1 -40.06 24.67 40.31
CA MET A 1 -40.01 23.22 40.62
C MET A 1 -39.37 22.56 39.41
N SER A 2 -38.03 22.48 39.44
CA SER A 2 -37.21 21.88 38.40
C SER A 2 -37.12 20.38 38.64
N SER A 3 -37.37 19.59 37.62
CA SER A 3 -37.11 18.15 37.61
C SER A 3 -36.05 17.86 36.56
N ASP A 4 -34.84 17.63 37.05
CA ASP A 4 -33.70 17.14 36.30
C ASP A 4 -33.95 15.69 35.86
N ASN A 5 -33.91 15.42 34.56
CA ASN A 5 -33.79 14.09 34.00
C ASN A 5 -32.35 13.92 33.48
N ALA A 6 -31.54 13.21 34.26
CA ALA A 6 -30.21 12.77 33.86
C ALA A 6 -30.32 11.47 33.04
N GLU A 7 -29.83 11.49 31.81
CA GLU A 7 -29.61 10.30 30.99
C GLU A 7 -28.35 9.53 31.48
N PRO A 8 -28.35 8.19 31.45
CA PRO A 8 -27.17 7.41 31.82
C PRO A 8 -26.19 7.32 30.64
N ALA A 9 -24.97 7.81 30.86
CA ALA A 9 -23.83 7.55 29.99
C ALA A 9 -23.42 6.07 30.10
N THR A 10 -23.55 5.32 29.01
CA THR A 10 -23.00 3.96 28.89
C THR A 10 -21.56 4.04 28.40
N ASP A 11 -20.64 3.98 29.36
CA ASP A 11 -19.19 3.89 29.14
C ASP A 11 -18.82 2.45 28.76
N SER A 12 -18.82 2.13 27.46
CA SER A 12 -18.32 0.85 26.95
C SER A 12 -16.79 0.89 26.84
N GLY A 13 -16.11 0.64 27.96
CA GLY A 13 -14.66 0.50 28.03
C GLY A 13 -14.16 -0.71 27.22
N TRP A 14 -13.49 -0.44 26.10
CA TRP A 14 -12.77 -1.47 25.33
C TRP A 14 -11.46 -1.80 26.04
N GLN A 15 -11.40 -2.95 26.72
CA GLN A 15 -10.15 -3.52 27.23
C GLN A 15 -9.34 -4.12 26.07
N VAL A 16 -8.16 -3.56 25.82
CA VAL A 16 -7.16 -4.13 24.92
C VAL A 16 -6.46 -5.28 25.64
N VAL A 17 -6.79 -6.52 25.26
CA VAL A 17 -6.08 -7.73 25.73
C VAL A 17 -4.73 -7.80 25.02
N PRO A 18 -3.59 -7.84 25.75
CA PRO A 18 -2.29 -8.00 25.12
C PRO A 18 -2.06 -9.46 24.72
N THR A 19 -2.06 -9.73 23.41
CA THR A 19 -1.65 -11.04 22.88
C THR A 19 -0.14 -11.22 23.04
N ARG A 20 0.28 -12.03 24.02
CA ARG A 20 1.64 -12.58 24.12
C ARG A 20 1.93 -13.48 22.91
N ARG A 21 2.70 -12.98 21.94
CA ARG A 21 3.30 -13.83 20.88
C ARG A 21 4.38 -14.74 21.50
N ARG A 22 4.03 -16.01 21.75
CA ARG A 22 5.01 -17.09 21.92
C ARG A 22 5.69 -17.35 20.58
N ARG A 23 6.98 -17.04 20.46
CA ARG A 23 7.84 -17.55 19.39
C ARG A 23 7.95 -19.07 19.55
N LYS A 24 7.31 -19.84 18.67
CA LYS A 24 7.66 -21.24 18.45
C LYS A 24 8.80 -21.29 17.44
N ALA A 25 9.86 -22.02 17.78
CA ALA A 25 10.97 -22.32 16.89
C ALA A 25 10.48 -23.13 15.68
N ALA A 26 11.06 -22.87 14.52
CA ALA A 26 10.82 -23.60 13.29
C ALA A 26 11.41 -25.01 13.38
N PRO A 27 10.75 -26.05 12.85
CA PRO A 27 11.36 -27.36 12.70
C PRO A 27 12.30 -27.38 11.48
N GLU A 28 13.47 -27.98 11.67
CA GLU A 28 14.39 -28.40 10.62
C GLU A 28 13.68 -29.34 9.63
N ILE A 29 13.72 -28.99 8.35
CA ILE A 29 13.28 -29.85 7.26
C ILE A 29 14.52 -30.55 6.72
N GLN A 30 14.60 -31.87 6.95
CA GLN A 30 15.57 -32.74 6.31
C GLN A 30 15.15 -32.96 4.85
N ALA A 31 16.04 -32.60 3.92
CA ALA A 31 15.90 -32.88 2.51
C ALA A 31 16.25 -34.36 2.25
N HIS A 32 15.27 -35.13 1.76
CA HIS A 32 15.52 -36.42 1.14
C HIS A 32 15.70 -36.21 -0.37
N GLU A 33 16.91 -36.44 -0.86
CA GLU A 33 17.20 -36.57 -2.28
C GLU A 33 16.67 -37.91 -2.79
N ASN A 34 16.01 -37.89 -3.95
CA ASN A 34 15.70 -39.09 -4.73
C ASN A 34 16.05 -38.80 -6.19
N PRO A 35 16.82 -39.67 -6.88
CA PRO A 35 17.30 -39.41 -8.23
C PRO A 35 16.39 -40.05 -9.29
N GLY A 36 16.31 -39.39 -10.44
CA GLY A 36 16.04 -40.03 -11.72
C GLY A 36 14.65 -39.80 -12.29
N GLN A 37 14.56 -38.98 -13.35
CA GLN A 37 14.36 -39.46 -14.73
C GLN A 37 14.14 -38.24 -15.64
N ALA A 38 14.92 -38.17 -16.73
CA ALA A 38 14.77 -37.20 -17.79
C ALA A 38 13.57 -37.53 -18.69
N PRO A 39 13.02 -36.52 -19.39
CA PRO A 39 12.83 -36.72 -20.82
C PRO A 39 13.25 -35.51 -21.67
N THR A 40 14.03 -35.86 -22.69
CA THR A 40 13.90 -35.54 -24.11
C THR A 40 13.47 -34.13 -24.53
N ALA A 41 14.40 -33.50 -25.25
CA ALA A 41 14.28 -32.22 -25.95
C ALA A 41 13.19 -32.20 -27.03
N LEU A 42 12.53 -31.06 -27.14
CA LEU A 42 11.81 -30.61 -28.33
C LEU A 42 12.22 -29.15 -28.59
N THR A 43 12.83 -28.97 -29.74
CA THR A 43 13.28 -27.72 -30.35
C THR A 43 12.10 -26.94 -30.91
N SER A 44 11.99 -25.66 -30.61
CA SER A 44 11.29 -24.72 -31.48
C SER A 44 11.87 -23.31 -31.33
N ASP A 45 12.47 -22.85 -32.42
CA ASP A 45 12.89 -21.48 -32.69
C ASP A 45 11.72 -20.49 -32.52
N THR A 46 11.94 -19.36 -31.85
CA THR A 46 11.31 -18.07 -32.22
C THR A 46 12.08 -16.88 -31.61
N ILE A 47 12.91 -16.26 -32.46
CA ILE A 47 13.05 -14.82 -32.73
C ILE A 47 12.85 -13.84 -31.54
N SER A 48 13.96 -13.24 -31.11
CA SER A 48 14.02 -11.98 -30.36
C SER A 48 13.75 -10.76 -31.26
N PRO A 49 13.12 -9.69 -30.76
CA PRO A 49 13.32 -8.35 -31.27
C PRO A 49 14.37 -7.62 -30.43
N ALA A 50 15.38 -7.13 -31.14
CA ALA A 50 16.45 -6.29 -30.64
C ALA A 50 16.05 -4.80 -30.55
N ASP A 51 16.94 -4.05 -29.90
CA ASP A 51 17.29 -2.65 -30.17
C ASP A 51 16.44 -1.50 -29.63
N VAL A 52 16.85 -1.00 -28.45
CA VAL A 52 16.93 0.44 -28.20
C VAL A 52 18.28 0.78 -27.51
N ALA A 53 19.19 1.32 -28.34
CA ALA A 53 20.25 2.28 -28.02
C ALA A 53 21.20 1.98 -26.83
N ALA A 54 22.24 1.19 -27.09
CA ALA A 54 23.50 1.28 -26.36
C ALA A 54 24.49 2.15 -27.16
N THR A 55 24.46 3.47 -26.94
CA THR A 55 25.54 4.35 -27.35
C THR A 55 26.77 4.07 -26.50
N GLU A 56 27.87 3.76 -27.18
CA GLU A 56 29.22 3.57 -26.66
C GLU A 56 29.64 4.67 -25.69
N SER A 57 29.74 4.34 -24.41
CA SER A 57 30.43 5.16 -23.42
C SER A 57 31.88 4.70 -23.36
N THR A 58 32.75 5.40 -24.09
CA THR A 58 34.20 5.42 -23.86
C THR A 58 34.49 5.54 -22.36
N GLY A 59 35.30 4.62 -21.84
CA GLY A 59 35.53 4.44 -20.40
C GLY A 59 35.97 5.72 -19.67
N PRO A 60 35.66 5.81 -18.36
CA PRO A 60 36.06 6.96 -17.57
C PRO A 60 37.59 7.01 -17.49
N LYS A 61 38.17 8.07 -18.06
CA LYS A 61 39.49 8.57 -17.67
C LYS A 61 39.52 8.57 -16.14
N ALA A 62 40.48 7.85 -15.56
CA ALA A 62 40.74 7.88 -14.13
C ALA A 62 40.95 9.35 -13.72
N GLU A 63 39.91 9.97 -13.19
CA GLU A 63 40.02 11.25 -12.52
C GLU A 63 41.01 11.03 -11.39
N VAL A 64 42.15 11.72 -11.48
CA VAL A 64 43.17 11.77 -10.44
C VAL A 64 42.45 12.09 -9.14
N GLU A 65 42.29 11.07 -8.29
CA GLU A 65 41.67 11.18 -6.98
C GLU A 65 42.50 12.18 -6.19
N SER A 66 42.05 13.44 -6.17
CA SER A 66 42.65 14.50 -5.37
C SER A 66 42.53 14.09 -3.90
N SER A 67 43.57 13.43 -3.38
CA SER A 67 43.61 12.95 -2.00
C SER A 67 43.45 14.16 -1.08
N LEU A 68 42.52 14.06 -0.13
CA LEU A 68 42.39 15.06 0.93
C LEU A 68 43.73 15.22 1.67
N PRO A 69 44.04 16.43 2.17
CA PRO A 69 45.22 16.64 2.99
C PRO A 69 45.25 15.65 4.17
N SER A 70 46.40 15.07 4.47
CA SER A 70 46.58 14.22 5.65
C SER A 70 46.63 15.11 6.90
N PHE A 71 45.68 14.93 7.82
CA PHE A 71 45.64 15.67 9.08
C PHE A 71 46.30 14.88 10.22
N PRO A 72 47.02 15.53 11.14
CA PRO A 72 47.57 14.86 12.31
C PRO A 72 46.46 14.38 13.25
N ARG A 73 46.69 13.24 13.91
CA ARG A 73 45.81 12.77 14.99
C ARG A 73 45.81 13.78 16.14
N ALA A 74 44.61 14.24 16.53
CA ALA A 74 44.42 15.16 17.64
C ALA A 74 45.02 14.63 18.95
N HIS A 75 45.58 15.53 19.76
CA HIS A 75 46.11 15.18 21.07
C HIS A 75 44.99 14.77 22.03
N ARG A 76 45.23 13.78 22.92
CA ARG A 76 44.21 13.30 23.87
C ARG A 76 43.69 14.36 24.85
N TYR A 77 44.45 15.43 25.05
CA TYR A 77 44.10 16.57 25.90
C TYR A 77 43.80 17.85 25.11
N ASP A 78 43.52 17.73 23.81
CA ASP A 78 42.98 18.83 23.02
C ASP A 78 41.48 18.98 23.31
N ARG A 79 41.17 19.82 24.29
CA ARG A 79 39.81 20.13 24.70
C ARG A 79 39.09 21.01 23.68
N ILE A 80 39.82 21.86 22.94
CA ILE A 80 39.26 22.71 21.88
C ILE A 80 38.73 21.82 20.75
N TYR A 81 39.55 20.89 20.26
CA TYR A 81 39.13 19.91 19.24
C TYR A 81 37.98 19.05 19.73
N THR A 82 38.05 18.54 20.95
CA THR A 82 36.98 17.70 21.52
C THR A 82 35.65 18.45 21.62
N ALA A 83 35.68 19.70 22.08
CA ALA A 83 34.50 20.56 22.14
C ALA A 83 33.94 20.87 20.75
N ALA A 84 34.81 21.21 19.79
CA ALA A 84 34.42 21.48 18.40
C ALA A 84 33.78 20.26 17.75
N ARG A 85 34.39 19.08 17.92
CA ARG A 85 33.87 17.81 17.40
C ARG A 85 32.48 17.50 17.93
N ASN A 86 32.25 17.68 19.23
CA ASN A 86 30.93 17.46 19.82
C ASN A 86 29.88 18.42 19.27
N LYS A 87 30.23 19.71 19.12
CA LYS A 87 29.35 20.73 18.53
C LYS A 87 29.02 20.42 17.07
N ILE A 88 30.00 20.01 16.29
CA ILE A 88 29.84 19.66 14.87
C ILE A 88 29.03 18.37 14.70
N ILE A 89 29.21 17.36 15.57
CA ILE A 89 28.36 16.17 15.58
C ILE A 89 26.89 16.56 15.81
N ASN A 90 26.63 17.48 16.74
CA ASN A 90 25.28 17.95 17.02
C ASN A 90 24.72 18.78 15.85
N TYR A 91 25.53 19.66 15.25
CA TYR A 91 25.16 20.42 14.05
C TYR A 91 24.77 19.49 12.89
N ASN A 92 25.55 18.45 12.63
CA ASN A 92 25.26 17.47 11.57
C ASN A 92 23.96 16.68 11.79
N ARG A 93 23.44 16.63 13.02
CA ARG A 93 22.18 15.97 13.35
C ARG A 93 20.95 16.87 13.19
N GLN A 94 21.11 18.19 12.99
CA GLN A 94 19.99 19.12 12.99
C GLN A 94 19.02 18.92 11.81
N SER A 95 19.51 18.44 10.65
CA SER A 95 18.69 18.23 9.45
C SER A 95 19.25 17.11 8.57
N LEU A 96 18.42 16.57 7.68
CA LEU A 96 18.84 15.58 6.69
C LEU A 96 19.94 16.09 5.73
N ALA A 97 19.93 17.38 5.39
CA ALA A 97 20.96 17.99 4.53
C ALA A 97 22.35 17.92 5.19
N HIS A 98 22.46 18.37 6.44
CA HIS A 98 23.69 18.26 7.23
C HIS A 98 24.08 16.80 7.51
N PHE A 99 23.11 15.90 7.67
CA PHE A 99 23.39 14.48 7.91
C PHE A 99 24.00 13.78 6.68
N THR A 100 23.46 14.07 5.49
CA THR A 100 23.94 13.48 4.22
C THR A 100 25.23 14.11 3.71
N ASN A 101 25.53 15.33 4.16
CA ASN A 101 26.75 16.06 3.85
C ASN A 101 27.39 16.63 5.12
N PRO A 102 27.98 15.76 5.96
CA PRO A 102 28.45 16.15 7.29
C PRO A 102 29.67 17.07 7.18
N LEU A 103 29.67 18.11 8.01
CA LEU A 103 30.88 18.87 8.32
C LEU A 103 31.77 18.03 9.24
N GLN A 104 33.03 17.89 8.90
CA GLN A 104 34.03 17.25 9.75
C GLN A 104 34.93 18.31 10.35
N VAL A 105 35.54 17.97 11.47
CA VAL A 105 36.61 18.78 12.07
C VAL A 105 37.82 17.91 12.24
N GLU A 106 38.95 18.43 11.80
CA GLU A 106 40.24 17.78 11.88
C GLU A 106 41.22 18.69 12.65
N ALA A 107 42.09 18.07 13.44
CA ALA A 107 43.13 18.80 14.15
C ALA A 107 44.23 19.19 13.17
N THR A 108 44.73 20.42 13.27
CA THR A 108 45.90 20.85 12.48
C THR A 108 47.21 20.72 13.25
N THR A 109 47.15 20.45 14.56
CA THR A 109 48.31 20.31 15.44
C THR A 109 48.17 19.12 16.38
N ARG A 110 49.27 18.72 17.03
CA ARG A 110 49.31 17.71 18.11
C ARG A 110 49.47 18.35 19.49
N ALA A 111 49.29 19.66 19.61
CA ALA A 111 49.43 20.35 20.89
C ALA A 111 48.25 20.02 21.82
N ALA A 112 48.50 20.01 23.14
CA ALA A 112 47.43 19.97 24.12
C ALA A 112 46.76 21.35 24.26
N THR A 113 45.54 21.39 24.79
CA THR A 113 44.94 22.65 25.21
C THR A 113 45.51 23.09 26.55
N GLU A 114 46.05 24.30 26.60
CA GLU A 114 46.57 24.96 27.80
C GLU A 114 45.64 26.12 28.20
N TYR A 115 45.45 26.35 29.50
CA TYR A 115 44.61 27.44 29.99
C TYR A 115 45.44 28.50 30.68
N GLN A 116 45.21 29.76 30.33
CA GLN A 116 45.80 30.92 30.99
C GLN A 116 44.70 31.95 31.29
N ARG A 117 44.65 32.43 32.54
CA ARG A 117 43.79 33.57 32.97
C ARG A 117 42.29 33.47 32.61
N GLY A 118 41.76 32.26 32.40
CA GLY A 118 40.33 32.05 32.14
C GLY A 118 39.98 31.73 30.69
N GLU A 119 40.95 31.72 29.79
CA GLU A 119 40.81 31.25 28.42
C GLU A 119 41.86 30.19 28.08
N SER A 120 41.65 29.43 27.02
CA SER A 120 42.67 28.55 26.47
C SER A 120 43.61 29.29 25.54
N ASN A 121 44.75 28.69 25.22
CA ASN A 121 45.49 29.04 24.02
C ASN A 121 44.60 28.90 22.77
N GLU A 122 44.94 29.64 21.72
CA GLU A 122 44.29 29.52 20.42
C GLU A 122 44.77 28.26 19.71
N ALA A 123 43.87 27.60 19.01
CA ALA A 123 44.16 26.45 18.17
C ALA A 123 43.46 26.59 16.83
N THR A 124 44.20 26.32 15.75
CA THR A 124 43.62 26.25 14.40
C THR A 124 43.02 24.85 14.19
N LEU A 125 41.76 24.80 13.78
CA LEU A 125 41.08 23.57 13.37
C LEU A 125 40.76 23.64 11.88
N ALA A 126 40.75 22.49 11.22
CA ALA A 126 40.32 22.37 9.83
C ALA A 126 38.87 21.89 9.80
N LEU A 127 37.97 22.70 9.28
CA LEU A 127 36.62 22.30 8.92
C LEU A 127 36.64 21.70 7.51
N VAL A 128 36.25 20.44 7.41
CA VAL A 128 36.30 19.69 6.14
C VAL A 128 34.88 19.33 5.72
N ARG A 129 34.51 19.70 4.49
CA ARG A 129 33.26 19.28 3.86
C ARG A 129 33.53 18.92 2.40
N HIS A 130 33.32 17.64 2.06
CA HIS A 130 33.77 17.07 0.79
C HIS A 130 35.27 17.30 0.53
N LYS A 131 35.61 18.14 -0.45
CA LYS A 131 36.98 18.49 -0.84
C LYS A 131 37.37 19.92 -0.44
N LYS A 132 36.49 20.62 0.28
CA LYS A 132 36.77 21.97 0.78
C LYS A 132 37.27 21.89 2.21
N VAL A 133 38.40 22.54 2.46
CA VAL A 133 39.01 22.69 3.77
C VAL A 133 39.01 24.17 4.10
N GLU A 134 38.44 24.50 5.25
CA GLU A 134 38.43 25.86 5.79
C GLU A 134 39.12 25.83 7.16
N HIS A 135 40.11 26.68 7.36
CA HIS A 135 40.82 26.77 8.63
C HIS A 135 40.17 27.83 9.50
N ILE A 136 39.81 27.44 10.72
CA ILE A 136 39.24 28.35 11.72
C ILE A 136 40.14 28.40 12.94
N GLN A 137 40.32 29.58 13.53
CA GLN A 137 40.98 29.73 14.83
C GLN A 137 39.94 29.64 15.93
N CYS A 138 40.22 28.84 16.95
CA CYS A 138 39.31 28.54 18.04
C CYS A 138 39.99 28.70 19.40
N LYS A 139 39.22 29.09 20.42
CA LYS A 139 39.63 29.04 21.82
C LYS A 139 38.45 28.75 22.75
N LEU A 140 38.73 28.21 23.93
CA LEU A 140 37.75 28.02 24.99
C LEU A 140 37.82 29.20 25.95
N VAL A 141 36.70 29.85 26.20
CA VAL A 141 36.58 30.96 27.15
C VAL A 141 35.66 30.53 28.29
N ARG A 142 36.09 30.72 29.55
CA ARG A 142 35.25 30.42 30.72
C ARG A 142 34.15 31.47 30.87
N GLY A 143 32.93 31.11 30.51
CA GLY A 143 31.73 31.89 30.78
C GLY A 143 31.16 31.64 32.18
N ARG A 144 30.41 32.62 32.71
CA ARG A 144 29.55 32.43 33.90
C ARG A 144 28.22 31.83 33.45
N GLY A 145 28.01 30.54 33.70
CA GLY A 145 26.70 29.92 33.60
C GLY A 145 25.88 30.08 34.89
N PRO A 146 24.57 29.80 34.86
CA PRO A 146 23.67 30.01 36.00
C PRO A 146 23.99 29.15 37.22
N LYS A 147 24.71 28.02 37.06
CA LYS A 147 25.06 27.11 38.16
C LYS A 147 26.55 26.73 38.23
N ALA A 148 27.32 26.98 37.18
CA ALA A 148 28.74 26.64 37.11
C ALA A 148 29.47 27.46 36.04
N ARG A 149 30.81 27.46 36.08
CA ARG A 149 31.62 27.94 34.96
C ARG A 149 31.45 26.98 33.78
N ILE A 150 31.13 27.53 32.61
CA ILE A 150 30.95 26.76 31.37
C ILE A 150 32.03 27.22 30.42
N ASP A 151 32.75 26.28 29.80
CA ASP A 151 33.66 26.60 28.72
C ASP A 151 32.84 26.85 27.44
N VAL A 152 32.92 28.06 26.91
CA VAL A 152 32.29 28.45 25.65
C VAL A 152 33.36 28.38 24.56
N LEU A 153 33.10 27.56 23.54
CA LEU A 153 33.98 27.47 22.38
C LEU A 153 33.71 28.66 21.45
N MET A 154 34.71 29.52 21.32
CA MET A 154 34.71 30.67 20.42
C MET A 154 35.55 30.34 19.19
N CYS A 155 35.16 30.88 18.04
CA CYS A 155 35.96 30.89 16.83
C CYS A 155 36.05 32.30 16.24
N LEU A 156 37.17 32.60 15.60
CA LEU A 156 37.41 33.88 14.95
C LEU A 156 36.65 33.92 13.62
N ASN A 157 35.82 34.95 13.43
CA ASN A 157 35.08 35.19 12.19
C ASN A 157 35.30 36.63 11.73
N GLY A 158 36.21 36.83 10.78
CA GLY A 158 36.73 38.16 10.46
C GLY A 158 37.64 38.65 11.59
N GLU A 159 37.27 39.75 12.23
CA GLU A 159 38.01 40.34 13.36
C GLU A 159 37.39 40.00 14.73
N ASP A 160 36.19 39.40 14.73
CA ASP A 160 35.41 39.16 15.94
C ASP A 160 35.46 37.70 16.40
N TRP A 161 35.53 37.51 17.71
CA TRP A 161 35.34 36.20 18.34
C TRP A 161 33.86 35.93 18.58
N VAL A 162 33.32 34.92 17.88
CA VAL A 162 31.92 34.49 18.00
C VAL A 162 31.83 33.08 18.56
N SER A 163 30.70 32.70 19.16
CA SER A 163 30.50 31.30 19.57
C SER A 163 30.48 30.37 18.36
N LEU A 164 31.00 29.14 18.50
CA LEU A 164 30.96 28.17 17.41
C LEU A 164 29.52 27.85 16.98
N ASP A 165 28.56 27.85 17.90
CA ASP A 165 27.14 27.65 17.55
C ASP A 165 26.61 28.77 16.63
N SER A 166 26.95 30.03 16.94
CA SER A 166 26.60 31.19 16.11
C SER A 166 27.27 31.11 14.73
N TYR A 167 28.55 30.75 14.69
CA TYR A 167 29.28 30.55 13.43
C TYR A 167 28.64 29.46 12.57
N LEU A 168 28.39 28.28 13.14
CA LEU A 168 27.77 27.15 12.43
C LEU A 168 26.37 27.46 11.93
N SER A 169 25.58 28.25 12.69
CA SER A 169 24.23 28.66 12.29
C SER A 169 24.23 29.67 11.14
N ALA A 170 25.30 30.45 10.99
CA ALA A 170 25.46 31.38 9.87
C ALA A 170 25.91 30.69 8.57
N LEU A 171 26.43 29.46 8.65
CA LEU A 171 26.82 28.69 7.46
C LEU A 171 25.59 28.34 6.61
N LYS A 172 25.72 28.51 5.30
CA LYS A 172 24.68 28.08 4.34
C LYS A 172 24.43 26.58 4.50
N THR A 173 23.15 26.19 4.54
CA THR A 173 22.74 24.78 4.54
C THR A 173 23.36 24.10 3.30
N PRO A 174 24.05 22.96 3.47
CA PRO A 174 24.64 22.27 2.34
C PRO A 174 23.53 21.79 1.38
N LYS A 175 23.86 21.69 0.09
CA LYS A 175 23.02 20.92 -0.83
C LYS A 175 23.04 19.47 -0.34
N GLY A 176 21.91 19.00 0.21
CA GLY A 176 21.77 17.65 0.73
C GLY A 176 21.96 16.63 -0.39
N GLN A 177 22.64 15.53 -0.10
CA GLN A 177 22.80 14.41 -1.04
C GLN A 177 21.78 13.32 -0.70
N ILE A 178 20.50 13.70 -0.79
CA ILE A 178 19.39 12.78 -0.52
C ILE A 178 19.31 11.79 -1.67
N ARG A 179 19.52 10.51 -1.37
CA ARG A 179 19.33 9.44 -2.35
C ARG A 179 17.84 9.27 -2.63
N ARG A 180 17.47 8.89 -3.85
CA ARG A 180 16.07 8.57 -4.19
C ARG A 180 15.73 7.13 -3.79
N GLY A 181 14.43 6.86 -3.62
CA GLY A 181 13.89 5.53 -3.31
C GLY A 181 14.29 5.02 -1.93
N GLN A 182 14.40 3.69 -1.80
CA GLN A 182 14.64 3.00 -0.52
C GLN A 182 15.87 3.51 0.24
N LYS A 183 16.97 3.77 -0.47
CA LYS A 183 18.21 4.31 0.14
C LYS A 183 17.99 5.70 0.76
N GLY A 184 17.09 6.51 0.20
CA GLY A 184 16.72 7.81 0.77
C GLY A 184 15.93 7.69 2.05
N ILE A 185 14.98 6.74 2.08
CA ILE A 185 14.17 6.43 3.26
C ILE A 185 15.07 5.96 4.40
N GLU A 186 15.99 5.03 4.13
CA GLU A 186 16.97 4.55 5.11
C GLU A 186 17.86 5.68 5.65
N GLN A 187 18.31 6.60 4.78
CA GLN A 187 19.06 7.79 5.20
C GLN A 187 18.25 8.69 6.12
N GLN A 188 16.97 8.92 5.79
CA GLN A 188 16.07 9.73 6.60
C GLN A 188 15.80 9.08 7.96
N GLN A 189 15.52 7.78 7.99
CA GLN A 189 15.33 7.01 9.23
C GLN A 189 16.60 7.01 10.09
N ALA A 190 17.78 6.86 9.50
CA ALA A 190 19.05 6.94 10.21
C ALA A 190 19.33 8.36 10.76
N CYS A 191 18.89 9.41 10.07
CA CYS A 191 18.96 10.78 10.57
C CYS A 191 18.01 10.99 11.76
N TRP A 192 16.75 10.56 11.62
CA TRP A 192 15.70 10.69 12.63
C TRP A 192 16.00 9.91 13.91
N SER A 193 16.51 8.68 13.80
CA SER A 193 16.92 7.89 14.98
C SER A 193 18.03 8.57 15.80
N LYS A 194 18.86 9.41 15.17
CA LYS A 194 19.97 10.12 15.85
C LYS A 194 19.58 11.48 16.43
N ASN A 195 18.52 12.12 15.93
CA ASN A 195 18.08 13.44 16.41
C ASN A 195 16.71 13.43 17.11
N GLY A 196 16.05 12.28 17.18
CA GLY A 196 14.73 12.13 17.79
C GLY A 196 13.60 12.82 17.04
N LYS A 197 13.85 13.31 15.81
CA LYS A 197 12.80 13.92 14.97
C LYS A 197 11.92 12.83 14.37
N SER A 198 10.67 13.19 14.09
CA SER A 198 9.71 12.39 13.33
C SER A 198 9.09 13.26 12.24
N PHE A 199 8.42 12.62 11.28
CA PHE A 199 7.59 13.33 10.33
C PHE A 199 6.26 13.70 10.98
N ASN A 200 5.94 15.00 11.01
CA ASN A 200 4.63 15.45 11.49
C ASN A 200 3.58 15.26 10.39
N PHE A 201 3.16 14.02 10.17
CA PHE A 201 2.18 13.67 9.14
C PHE A 201 0.86 14.44 9.29
N LEU A 202 0.38 14.58 10.54
CA LEU A 202 -0.84 15.36 10.85
C LEU A 202 -0.69 16.87 10.64
N GLY A 203 0.54 17.37 10.53
CA GLY A 203 0.81 18.77 10.20
C GLY A 203 0.71 19.07 8.71
N LEU A 204 0.52 18.06 7.85
CA LEU A 204 0.25 18.29 6.43
C LEU A 204 -1.16 18.86 6.22
N PRO A 205 -1.44 19.57 5.12
CA PRO A 205 -2.80 19.81 4.65
C PRO A 205 -3.54 18.48 4.38
N ALA A 206 -4.87 18.49 4.48
CA ALA A 206 -5.69 17.28 4.30
C ALA A 206 -5.51 16.67 2.90
N GLU A 207 -5.40 17.52 1.88
CA GLU A 207 -5.25 17.13 0.48
C GLU A 207 -3.95 16.35 0.24
N LEU A 208 -2.87 16.70 0.95
CA LEU A 208 -1.62 15.95 0.87
C LEU A 208 -1.69 14.62 1.63
N ARG A 209 -2.51 14.53 2.69
CA ARG A 209 -2.75 13.25 3.37
C ARG A 209 -3.61 12.33 2.51
N ASP A 210 -4.63 12.86 1.85
CA ASP A 210 -5.46 12.12 0.90
C ASP A 210 -4.62 11.54 -0.25
N GLY A 211 -3.71 12.33 -0.83
CA GLY A 211 -2.77 11.84 -1.83
C GLY A 211 -1.83 10.74 -1.30
N VAL A 212 -1.54 10.70 -0.01
CA VAL A 212 -0.81 9.58 0.60
C VAL A 212 -1.73 8.36 0.74
N TYR A 213 -2.99 8.54 1.14
CA TYR A 213 -3.97 7.44 1.22
C TYR A 213 -4.20 6.79 -0.14
N GLU A 214 -4.30 7.55 -1.22
CA GLU A 214 -4.39 7.04 -2.61
C GLU A 214 -3.24 6.09 -2.98
N ASN A 215 -2.05 6.30 -2.41
CA ASN A 215 -0.88 5.47 -2.67
C ASN A 215 -0.77 4.27 -1.71
N LEU A 216 -1.39 4.35 -0.52
CA LEU A 216 -1.35 3.29 0.50
C LEU A 216 -2.52 2.30 0.35
N ILE A 217 -3.64 2.78 -0.17
CA ILE A 217 -4.90 2.07 -0.24
C ILE A 217 -5.20 1.86 -1.72
N PRO A 218 -5.34 0.60 -2.18
CA PRO A 218 -5.73 0.34 -3.56
C PRO A 218 -7.09 0.97 -3.86
N GLN A 219 -7.26 1.45 -5.10
CA GLN A 219 -8.53 1.98 -5.57
C GLN A 219 -9.67 0.97 -5.41
N ASP A 220 -9.37 -0.32 -5.53
CA ASP A 220 -10.33 -1.41 -5.39
C ASP A 220 -10.16 -2.09 -4.04
N VAL A 221 -11.26 -2.34 -3.35
CA VAL A 221 -11.27 -3.05 -2.06
C VAL A 221 -12.33 -4.14 -2.08
N TYR A 222 -12.01 -5.31 -1.54
CA TYR A 222 -12.95 -6.40 -1.34
C TYR A 222 -13.46 -6.37 0.11
N PRO A 223 -14.71 -5.93 0.36
CA PRO A 223 -15.25 -5.93 1.71
C PRO A 223 -15.43 -7.36 2.20
N VAL A 224 -15.01 -7.62 3.44
CA VAL A 224 -15.28 -8.91 4.10
C VAL A 224 -16.21 -8.66 5.26
N THR A 225 -17.33 -9.37 5.29
CA THR A 225 -18.32 -9.26 6.34
C THR A 225 -18.13 -10.38 7.35
N TYR A 226 -17.62 -10.06 8.55
CA TYR A 226 -17.50 -11.06 9.62
C TYR A 226 -18.81 -11.19 10.42
N ALA A 227 -19.05 -12.35 11.04
CA ALA A 227 -20.27 -12.59 11.84
C ALA A 227 -20.52 -11.54 12.94
N HIS A 228 -19.46 -10.85 13.42
CA HIS A 228 -19.53 -9.84 14.49
C HIS A 228 -19.84 -8.40 14.03
N GLY A 229 -20.42 -8.22 12.84
CA GLY A 229 -20.82 -6.87 12.38
C GLY A 229 -19.68 -5.98 11.89
N ILE A 230 -18.42 -6.28 12.20
CA ILE A 230 -17.27 -5.53 11.69
C ILE A 230 -17.10 -5.83 10.19
N VAL A 231 -16.99 -4.77 9.40
CA VAL A 231 -16.67 -4.81 7.98
C VAL A 231 -15.28 -4.21 7.79
N PRO A 232 -14.21 -4.99 7.98
CA PRO A 232 -12.88 -4.48 7.67
C PRO A 232 -12.72 -4.36 6.15
N PHE A 233 -12.38 -3.16 5.72
CA PHE A 233 -11.78 -2.93 4.42
C PHE A 233 -10.29 -3.27 4.55
N GLY A 234 -9.85 -4.40 4.01
CA GLY A 234 -8.47 -4.82 4.30
C GLY A 234 -8.01 -6.17 3.82
N HIS A 235 -8.81 -6.88 3.02
CA HIS A 235 -8.31 -8.07 2.33
C HIS A 235 -8.13 -7.73 0.87
N GLY A 236 -6.88 -7.74 0.42
CA GLY A 236 -6.59 -7.85 -1.01
C GLY A 236 -7.08 -9.21 -1.52
N SER A 237 -7.27 -9.34 -2.83
CA SER A 237 -7.72 -10.60 -3.40
C SER A 237 -6.72 -11.74 -3.11
N GLU A 238 -5.43 -11.43 -2.91
CA GLU A 238 -4.37 -12.38 -2.55
C GLU A 238 -4.70 -13.29 -1.35
N ARG A 239 -5.38 -12.76 -0.32
CA ARG A 239 -5.76 -13.53 0.87
C ARG A 239 -7.02 -14.35 0.66
N LEU A 240 -7.95 -13.84 -0.14
CA LEU A 240 -9.20 -14.53 -0.41
C LEU A 240 -8.96 -15.83 -1.21
N LEU A 241 -7.88 -15.89 -1.99
CA LEU A 241 -7.43 -17.10 -2.70
C LEU A 241 -7.05 -18.29 -1.80
N GLN A 242 -7.09 -18.14 -0.46
CA GLN A 242 -6.91 -19.24 0.48
C GLN A 242 -8.18 -20.07 0.68
N CYS A 243 -9.37 -19.54 0.37
CA CYS A 243 -10.60 -20.33 0.42
C CYS A 243 -10.68 -21.30 -0.77
N PRO A 244 -11.20 -22.54 -0.59
CA PRO A 244 -11.23 -23.56 -1.64
C PRO A 244 -11.91 -23.09 -2.94
N GLN A 245 -12.99 -22.31 -2.82
CA GLN A 245 -13.73 -21.76 -3.96
C GLN A 245 -12.85 -20.82 -4.81
N GLN A 246 -12.02 -19.99 -4.18
CA GLN A 246 -11.19 -19.04 -4.93
C GLN A 246 -9.84 -19.57 -5.38
N ARG A 247 -9.47 -20.81 -5.04
CA ARG A 247 -8.24 -21.42 -5.57
C ARG A 247 -8.25 -21.51 -7.09
N TYR A 248 -9.42 -21.68 -7.68
CA TYR A 248 -9.59 -21.77 -9.13
C TYR A 248 -9.37 -20.41 -9.79
N ARG A 249 -9.83 -19.31 -9.18
CA ARG A 249 -9.60 -17.92 -9.63
C ARG A 249 -8.12 -17.54 -9.75
N LYS A 250 -7.19 -18.28 -9.13
CA LYS A 250 -5.74 -18.08 -9.33
C LYS A 250 -5.30 -18.32 -10.77
N HIS A 251 -6.04 -19.15 -11.50
CA HIS A 251 -5.70 -19.57 -12.84
C HIS A 251 -6.39 -18.73 -13.92
N ASP A 252 -7.41 -17.95 -13.56
CA ASP A 252 -8.02 -16.98 -14.47
C ASP A 252 -7.03 -15.84 -14.76
N PRO A 253 -6.51 -15.72 -16.00
CA PRO A 253 -5.62 -14.62 -16.37
C PRO A 253 -6.32 -13.26 -16.36
N THR A 254 -7.65 -13.23 -16.29
CA THR A 254 -8.48 -12.02 -16.19
C THR A 254 -8.84 -11.65 -14.75
N HIS A 255 -8.45 -12.49 -13.77
CA HIS A 255 -8.69 -12.21 -12.36
C HIS A 255 -7.90 -10.97 -11.92
N LYS A 256 -8.61 -10.05 -11.29
CA LYS A 256 -8.05 -8.81 -10.78
C LYS A 256 -7.28 -9.08 -9.50
N ILE A 257 -5.96 -8.96 -9.55
CA ILE A 257 -5.13 -9.02 -8.35
C ILE A 257 -5.16 -7.63 -7.69
N VAL A 258 -5.79 -7.55 -6.53
CA VAL A 258 -5.89 -6.34 -5.72
C VAL A 258 -4.98 -6.52 -4.52
N PRO A 259 -3.96 -5.66 -4.33
CA PRO A 259 -3.03 -5.78 -3.22
C PRO A 259 -3.76 -5.57 -1.89
N GLN A 260 -3.19 -6.09 -0.80
CA GLN A 260 -3.75 -5.83 0.51
C GLN A 260 -3.54 -4.34 0.88
N PRO A 261 -4.58 -3.61 1.32
CA PRO A 261 -4.42 -2.24 1.79
C PRO A 261 -3.43 -2.19 2.98
N ASP A 262 -2.48 -1.25 2.97
CA ASP A 262 -1.60 -1.02 4.12
C ASP A 262 -2.33 -0.20 5.19
N ILE A 263 -3.09 -0.91 6.02
CA ILE A 263 -3.85 -0.31 7.13
C ILE A 263 -3.00 -0.04 8.37
N ALA A 264 -1.66 -0.15 8.31
CA ALA A 264 -0.81 0.17 9.46
C ALA A 264 -0.99 1.63 9.91
N VAL A 265 -1.28 2.54 8.97
CA VAL A 265 -1.55 3.96 9.25
C VAL A 265 -2.77 4.15 10.16
N VAL A 266 -3.79 3.29 10.04
CA VAL A 266 -5.02 3.33 10.86
C VAL A 266 -4.72 3.10 12.34
N GLY A 267 -3.69 2.31 12.65
CA GLY A 267 -3.30 1.98 14.02
C GLY A 267 -2.54 3.09 14.76
N THR A 268 -2.22 4.20 14.09
CA THR A 268 -1.31 5.22 14.65
C THR A 268 -2.04 6.27 15.51
N CYS A 269 -3.20 6.78 15.08
CA CYS A 269 -4.04 7.67 15.88
C CYS A 269 -5.51 7.68 15.43
N ARG A 270 -6.41 8.19 16.28
CA ARG A 270 -7.86 8.22 16.01
C ARG A 270 -8.24 9.08 14.81
N GLN A 271 -7.56 10.21 14.60
CA GLN A 271 -7.82 11.09 13.46
C GLN A 271 -7.47 10.40 12.14
N LEU A 272 -6.31 9.76 12.06
CA LEU A 272 -5.89 9.02 10.86
C LEU A 272 -6.83 7.85 10.58
N LYS A 273 -7.29 7.16 11.64
CA LYS A 273 -8.33 6.16 11.49
C LYS A 273 -9.60 6.75 10.84
N SER A 274 -10.14 7.85 11.36
CA SER A 274 -11.35 8.45 10.78
C SER A 274 -11.15 8.96 9.35
N GLU A 275 -9.98 9.52 9.04
CA GLU A 275 -9.67 9.98 7.68
C GLU A 275 -9.57 8.81 6.70
N VAL A 276 -8.90 7.72 7.11
CA VAL A 276 -8.77 6.51 6.29
C VAL A 276 -10.09 5.78 6.14
N ASP A 277 -10.89 5.67 7.21
CA ASP A 277 -12.23 5.07 7.15
C ASP A 277 -13.10 5.84 6.15
N ARG A 278 -13.10 7.19 6.22
CA ARG A 278 -13.79 8.05 5.24
C ARG A 278 -13.27 7.87 3.81
N PHE A 279 -11.94 7.78 3.62
CA PHE A 279 -11.33 7.57 2.31
C PHE A 279 -11.75 6.21 1.72
N LEU A 280 -11.68 5.15 2.52
CA LEU A 280 -12.18 3.82 2.19
C LEU A 280 -13.64 3.86 1.78
N GLU A 281 -14.46 4.61 2.49
CA GLU A 281 -15.87 4.74 2.20
C GLU A 281 -16.14 5.41 0.85
N ILE A 282 -15.57 6.60 0.62
CA ILE A 282 -15.96 7.49 -0.48
C ILE A 282 -15.15 7.23 -1.76
N GLU A 283 -13.84 7.05 -1.66
CA GLU A 283 -12.91 7.12 -2.80
C GLU A 283 -12.58 5.76 -3.41
N THR A 284 -12.93 4.65 -2.73
CA THR A 284 -12.62 3.30 -3.23
C THR A 284 -13.82 2.61 -3.89
N SER A 285 -13.52 1.76 -4.87
CA SER A 285 -14.45 0.82 -5.47
C SER A 285 -14.68 -0.40 -4.58
N LYS A 286 -15.94 -0.70 -4.28
CA LYS A 286 -16.32 -1.89 -3.50
C LYS A 286 -16.52 -3.08 -4.44
N CYS A 287 -15.61 -4.04 -4.37
CA CYS A 287 -15.61 -5.22 -5.22
C CYS A 287 -16.25 -6.41 -4.49
N PHE A 288 -17.29 -7.01 -5.07
CA PHE A 288 -17.99 -8.15 -4.49
C PHE A 288 -17.82 -9.37 -5.38
N THR A 289 -17.25 -10.44 -4.84
CA THR A 289 -17.07 -11.70 -5.58
C THR A 289 -18.30 -12.59 -5.56
N GLU A 290 -19.24 -12.33 -4.64
CA GLU A 290 -20.43 -13.14 -4.40
C GLU A 290 -21.63 -12.24 -4.02
N PRO A 291 -22.85 -12.58 -4.47
CA PRO A 291 -24.07 -11.91 -4.04
C PRO A 291 -24.25 -11.86 -2.52
N SER A 292 -23.88 -12.93 -1.83
CA SER A 292 -23.97 -13.06 -0.36
C SER A 292 -23.20 -11.97 0.37
N ASN A 293 -22.01 -11.61 -0.12
CA ASN A 293 -21.14 -10.59 0.46
C ASN A 293 -21.72 -9.18 0.26
N LEU A 294 -22.26 -8.91 -0.93
CA LEU A 294 -22.97 -7.66 -1.21
C LEU A 294 -24.17 -7.50 -0.27
N ASN A 295 -25.00 -8.55 -0.12
CA ASN A 295 -26.16 -8.53 0.76
C ASN A 295 -25.77 -8.24 2.22
N GLN A 296 -24.77 -8.98 2.74
CA GLN A 296 -24.28 -8.77 4.10
C GLN A 296 -23.70 -7.38 4.30
N PHE A 297 -23.05 -6.83 3.28
CA PHE A 297 -22.46 -5.50 3.33
C PHE A 297 -23.55 -4.41 3.36
N ILE A 298 -24.55 -4.49 2.47
CA ILE A 298 -25.71 -3.59 2.45
C ILE A 298 -26.44 -3.61 3.80
N HIS A 299 -26.78 -4.79 4.32
CA HIS A 299 -27.50 -4.90 5.60
C HIS A 299 -26.73 -4.32 6.79
N LYS A 300 -25.40 -4.35 6.76
CA LYS A 300 -24.57 -3.85 7.87
C LYS A 300 -24.33 -2.36 7.85
N LEU A 301 -24.36 -1.74 6.68
CA LEU A 301 -24.28 -0.29 6.57
C LEU A 301 -25.50 0.39 7.22
N GLY A 302 -26.60 -0.35 7.38
CA GLY A 302 -27.81 0.14 8.03
C GLY A 302 -28.56 1.06 7.07
N ASP A 303 -28.65 2.34 7.41
CA ASP A 303 -29.40 3.34 6.63
C ASP A 303 -28.64 3.71 5.34
N PRO A 304 -29.12 3.33 4.14
CA PRO A 304 -28.45 3.60 2.87
C PRO A 304 -28.25 5.10 2.61
N ASP A 305 -29.14 5.95 3.15
CA ASP A 305 -29.11 7.41 2.93
C ASP A 305 -27.98 8.09 3.71
N LYS A 306 -27.41 7.41 4.71
CA LYS A 306 -26.36 7.99 5.56
C LYS A 306 -24.95 7.77 5.04
N PHE A 307 -24.79 6.95 4.01
CA PHE A 307 -23.47 6.47 3.60
C PHE A 307 -23.26 6.62 2.10
N ASN A 308 -22.34 7.52 1.73
CA ASN A 308 -21.79 7.65 0.36
C ASN A 308 -20.90 6.45 -0.05
N ASN A 309 -21.06 5.30 0.60
CA ASN A 309 -20.10 4.18 0.60
C ASN A 309 -20.17 3.33 -0.69
N PHE A 310 -21.10 3.65 -1.59
CA PHE A 310 -21.36 2.93 -2.85
C PHE A 310 -21.17 3.81 -4.09
N SER A 311 -20.35 4.85 -4.02
CA SER A 311 -20.01 5.66 -5.20
C SER A 311 -19.56 4.79 -6.39
N HIS A 312 -18.76 3.77 -6.11
CA HIS A 312 -18.19 2.86 -7.10
C HIS A 312 -18.37 1.40 -6.66
N VAL A 313 -19.13 0.62 -7.43
CA VAL A 313 -19.38 -0.81 -7.16
C VAL A 313 -18.84 -1.65 -8.30
N GLU A 314 -18.14 -2.74 -7.98
CA GLU A 314 -17.77 -3.78 -8.94
C GLU A 314 -18.38 -5.10 -8.50
N LEU A 315 -19.18 -5.69 -9.39
CA LEU A 315 -19.65 -7.06 -9.25
C LEU A 315 -18.64 -7.94 -9.99
N ASP A 316 -17.94 -8.81 -9.27
CA ASP A 316 -16.96 -9.78 -9.77
C ASP A 316 -17.48 -11.20 -9.53
N PHE A 317 -18.72 -11.38 -9.98
CA PHE A 317 -19.50 -12.59 -9.80
C PHE A 317 -19.12 -13.63 -10.86
N SER A 318 -19.33 -14.89 -10.53
CA SER A 318 -19.30 -15.93 -11.55
C SER A 318 -20.54 -15.84 -12.46
N HIS A 319 -20.51 -16.48 -13.64
CA HIS A 319 -21.68 -16.51 -14.52
C HIS A 319 -22.93 -17.06 -13.83
N ARG A 320 -22.77 -18.13 -13.04
CA ARG A 320 -23.84 -18.70 -12.23
C ARG A 320 -24.37 -17.72 -11.19
N ASP A 321 -23.50 -17.02 -10.48
CA ASP A 321 -23.89 -16.00 -9.50
C ASP A 321 -24.64 -14.84 -10.15
N TYR A 322 -24.22 -14.39 -11.35
CA TYR A 322 -24.95 -13.37 -12.10
C TYR A 322 -26.34 -13.82 -12.53
N MET A 323 -26.46 -15.03 -13.07
CA MET A 323 -27.76 -15.57 -13.47
C MET A 323 -28.71 -15.68 -12.28
N HIS A 324 -28.19 -16.08 -11.12
CA HIS A 324 -28.96 -16.10 -9.89
C HIS A 324 -29.34 -14.69 -9.42
N PHE A 325 -28.36 -13.79 -9.36
CA PHE A 325 -28.52 -12.43 -8.89
C PHE A 325 -29.56 -11.65 -9.70
N PHE A 326 -29.51 -11.73 -11.03
CA PHE A 326 -30.43 -11.03 -11.93
C PHE A 326 -31.68 -11.86 -12.30
N LYS A 327 -31.88 -13.03 -11.67
CA LYS A 327 -33.03 -13.91 -11.90
C LYS A 327 -33.21 -14.24 -13.39
N VAL A 328 -32.13 -14.62 -14.05
CA VAL A 328 -32.14 -14.94 -15.49
C VAL A 328 -32.94 -16.22 -15.73
N GLU A 329 -34.08 -16.08 -16.38
CA GLU A 329 -34.95 -17.19 -16.75
C GLU A 329 -34.64 -17.66 -18.17
N VAL A 330 -34.21 -18.92 -18.32
CA VAL A 330 -33.90 -19.52 -19.62
C VAL A 330 -34.69 -20.81 -19.77
N PRO A 331 -35.79 -20.84 -20.57
CA PRO A 331 -36.46 -22.09 -20.91
C PRO A 331 -35.49 -23.06 -21.64
N PRO A 332 -35.55 -24.38 -21.37
CA PRO A 332 -36.52 -25.10 -20.53
C PRO A 332 -36.12 -25.24 -19.05
N PHE A 333 -35.28 -24.34 -18.50
CA PHE A 333 -34.73 -24.40 -17.14
C PHE A 333 -35.36 -23.36 -16.18
N PRO A 334 -36.69 -23.38 -15.95
CA PRO A 334 -37.38 -22.33 -15.18
C PRO A 334 -37.03 -22.33 -13.67
N GLN A 335 -36.32 -23.35 -13.16
CA GLN A 335 -36.07 -23.54 -11.72
C GLN A 335 -34.62 -23.32 -11.28
N MET A 336 -33.76 -22.72 -12.11
CA MET A 336 -32.40 -22.43 -11.66
C MET A 336 -32.37 -21.43 -10.50
N SER A 337 -33.26 -20.45 -10.49
CA SER A 337 -33.37 -19.44 -9.42
C SER A 337 -33.70 -20.07 -8.06
N ASP A 338 -34.63 -21.04 -8.04
CA ASP A 338 -35.19 -21.60 -6.79
C ASP A 338 -34.27 -22.62 -6.12
N LYS A 339 -33.45 -23.35 -6.91
CA LYS A 339 -32.55 -24.38 -6.36
C LYS A 339 -31.26 -23.81 -5.78
N PHE A 340 -30.86 -22.62 -6.21
CA PHE A 340 -29.62 -21.98 -5.75
C PHE A 340 -29.86 -20.84 -4.76
N GLY A 341 -31.07 -20.28 -4.72
CA GLY A 341 -31.50 -19.38 -3.66
C GLY A 341 -32.04 -20.16 -2.47
N LYS A 342 -31.52 -19.92 -1.26
CA LYS A 342 -32.34 -20.20 -0.08
C LYS A 342 -33.64 -19.41 -0.24
N VAL A 343 -34.76 -20.11 -0.31
CA VAL A 343 -36.12 -19.53 -0.28
C VAL A 343 -36.15 -18.46 0.82
N GLY A 344 -36.26 -17.18 0.43
CA GLY A 344 -36.28 -16.03 1.35
C GLY A 344 -35.14 -15.02 1.24
N ALA A 345 -34.19 -15.16 0.31
CA ALA A 345 -33.25 -14.06 0.04
C ALA A 345 -34.00 -12.86 -0.61
N PRO A 346 -33.86 -11.63 -0.09
CA PRO A 346 -34.46 -10.44 -0.70
C PRO A 346 -33.98 -10.28 -2.14
N ASP A 347 -34.76 -9.56 -2.96
CA ASP A 347 -34.38 -9.22 -4.32
C ASP A 347 -33.16 -8.29 -4.32
N LEU A 348 -31.98 -8.89 -4.26
CA LEU A 348 -30.74 -8.17 -4.09
C LEU A 348 -30.40 -7.34 -5.32
N ALA A 349 -30.77 -7.77 -6.52
CA ALA A 349 -30.62 -6.96 -7.72
C ALA A 349 -31.50 -5.71 -7.64
N ALA A 350 -32.73 -5.81 -7.12
CA ALA A 350 -33.57 -4.64 -6.89
C ALA A 350 -32.93 -3.63 -5.93
N THR A 351 -32.17 -4.07 -4.93
CA THR A 351 -31.48 -3.14 -4.01
C THR A 351 -30.47 -2.22 -4.72
N LEU A 352 -29.94 -2.59 -5.90
CA LEU A 352 -29.09 -1.69 -6.69
C LEU A 352 -29.83 -0.45 -7.19
N ARG A 353 -31.16 -0.54 -7.37
CA ARG A 353 -32.02 0.61 -7.71
C ARG A 353 -32.17 1.58 -6.55
N ASP A 354 -32.12 1.04 -5.34
CA ASP A 354 -32.36 1.79 -4.10
C ASP A 354 -31.07 2.42 -3.54
N LEU A 355 -29.92 2.30 -4.23
CA LEU A 355 -28.66 2.94 -3.82
C LEU A 355 -28.57 4.35 -4.42
N PRO A 356 -28.90 5.43 -3.68
CA PRO A 356 -29.06 6.77 -4.25
C PRO A 356 -27.75 7.43 -4.71
N HIS A 357 -26.60 6.91 -4.27
CA HIS A 357 -25.29 7.53 -4.46
C HIS A 357 -24.37 6.74 -5.39
N ILE A 358 -24.87 5.70 -6.05
CA ILE A 358 -24.06 4.93 -7.00
C ILE A 358 -23.76 5.76 -8.25
N LYS A 359 -22.48 6.09 -8.45
CA LYS A 359 -22.01 6.85 -9.61
C LYS A 359 -21.59 5.92 -10.73
N SER A 360 -20.96 4.79 -10.39
CA SER A 360 -20.53 3.81 -11.36
C SER A 360 -20.72 2.38 -10.88
N ILE A 361 -21.13 1.50 -11.79
CA ILE A 361 -21.09 0.07 -11.60
C ILE A 361 -20.20 -0.61 -12.66
N THR A 362 -19.40 -1.57 -12.23
CA THR A 362 -18.62 -2.43 -13.12
C THR A 362 -19.15 -3.86 -13.01
N LEU A 363 -19.53 -4.45 -14.14
CA LEU A 363 -19.86 -5.87 -14.25
C LEU A 363 -18.64 -6.60 -14.82
N ARG A 364 -17.90 -7.29 -13.95
CA ARG A 364 -16.72 -8.08 -14.32
C ARG A 364 -17.13 -9.53 -14.54
N PHE A 365 -16.81 -10.08 -15.71
CA PHE A 365 -17.07 -11.47 -16.07
C PHE A 365 -15.80 -12.32 -15.94
N THR A 366 -15.91 -13.48 -15.31
CA THR A 366 -14.81 -14.44 -15.16
C THR A 366 -14.51 -15.15 -16.47
N SER A 367 -13.27 -15.64 -16.63
CA SER A 367 -12.87 -16.46 -17.77
C SER A 367 -13.75 -17.70 -17.92
N PRO A 368 -14.08 -18.12 -19.16
CA PRO A 368 -14.84 -19.34 -19.40
C PRO A 368 -14.02 -20.60 -19.08
N PHE A 369 -12.70 -20.50 -18.97
CA PHE A 369 -11.84 -21.62 -18.59
C PHE A 369 -11.93 -21.92 -17.08
N ASP A 370 -12.15 -20.89 -16.27
CA ASP A 370 -12.44 -21.03 -14.84
C ASP A 370 -13.91 -21.38 -14.57
N ALA A 371 -14.77 -21.15 -15.58
CA ALA A 371 -16.19 -21.40 -15.50
C ALA A 371 -16.54 -22.89 -15.38
N MET A 372 -15.61 -23.84 -15.42
CA MET A 372 -15.99 -25.26 -15.28
C MET A 372 -16.79 -25.57 -14.00
N MET A 373 -16.47 -24.92 -12.86
CA MET A 373 -17.27 -25.07 -11.62
C MET A 373 -18.41 -24.06 -11.50
N TYR A 374 -18.39 -23.02 -12.33
CA TYR A 374 -19.28 -21.87 -12.22
C TYR A 374 -20.13 -21.63 -13.47
N ASP A 375 -20.14 -22.61 -14.36
CA ASP A 375 -21.03 -22.69 -15.50
C ASP A 375 -22.41 -22.93 -14.92
N PRO A 376 -23.38 -22.06 -15.20
CA PRO A 376 -24.74 -22.20 -14.68
C PRO A 376 -25.40 -23.52 -15.13
N PHE A 377 -24.94 -24.10 -16.24
CA PHE A 377 -25.40 -25.36 -16.81
C PHE A 377 -24.34 -26.48 -16.71
N GLY A 378 -23.24 -26.26 -15.96
CA GLY A 378 -22.16 -27.23 -15.76
C GLY A 378 -22.37 -28.15 -14.55
N TYR A 379 -21.69 -29.30 -14.57
CA TYR A 379 -21.85 -30.40 -13.61
C TYR A 379 -21.64 -29.97 -12.15
N THR A 380 -22.74 -29.86 -11.39
CA THR A 380 -22.69 -29.76 -9.92
C THR A 380 -22.55 -31.16 -9.32
N GLY A 381 -21.32 -31.68 -9.27
CA GLY A 381 -21.00 -33.06 -8.89
C GLY A 381 -21.35 -33.52 -7.47
N GLU A 382 -22.30 -32.88 -6.80
CA GLU A 382 -22.74 -33.24 -5.45
C GLU A 382 -23.97 -34.17 -5.42
N TYR A 383 -24.67 -34.38 -6.54
CA TYR A 383 -25.78 -35.33 -6.60
C TYR A 383 -25.43 -36.56 -7.41
N ARG A 384 -24.96 -37.59 -6.70
CA ARG A 384 -24.71 -38.94 -7.20
C ARG A 384 -25.98 -39.76 -7.50
N ASN A 385 -27.15 -39.11 -7.57
CA ASN A 385 -28.44 -39.78 -7.64
C ASN A 385 -29.20 -39.34 -8.91
N ASP A 386 -29.12 -40.20 -9.93
CA ASP A 386 -30.19 -40.61 -10.85
C ASP A 386 -30.87 -39.59 -11.79
N LEU A 387 -30.25 -38.46 -12.13
CA LEU A 387 -30.75 -37.60 -13.22
C LEU A 387 -29.83 -37.69 -14.46
N ASP A 388 -30.01 -38.76 -15.22
CA ASP A 388 -29.28 -39.10 -16.46
C ASP A 388 -29.24 -37.97 -17.50
N TRP A 389 -30.22 -37.07 -17.52
CA TRP A 389 -30.30 -35.99 -18.52
C TRP A 389 -29.14 -34.98 -18.44
N TYR A 390 -28.42 -34.91 -17.32
CA TYR A 390 -27.28 -34.00 -17.16
C TYR A 390 -25.97 -34.56 -17.75
N HIS A 391 -25.87 -35.88 -17.91
CA HIS A 391 -24.73 -36.53 -18.57
C HIS A 391 -24.78 -36.41 -20.09
N ASP A 392 -25.97 -36.27 -20.68
CA ASP A 392 -26.15 -36.17 -22.13
C ASP A 392 -25.70 -34.82 -22.73
N TRP A 393 -25.76 -33.73 -21.98
CA TRP A 393 -25.48 -32.39 -22.53
C TRP A 393 -23.98 -32.06 -22.64
N HIS A 394 -23.15 -32.73 -21.83
CA HIS A 394 -21.71 -32.50 -21.77
C HIS A 394 -20.87 -33.63 -22.39
N GLY A 395 -21.53 -34.65 -22.95
CA GLY A 395 -20.85 -35.85 -23.44
C GLY A 395 -20.14 -36.61 -22.32
N ASN A 396 -19.48 -37.71 -22.69
CA ASN A 396 -18.68 -38.44 -21.71
C ASN A 396 -17.41 -37.62 -21.42
N ARG A 397 -17.27 -37.15 -20.17
CA ARG A 397 -16.21 -36.26 -19.69
C ARG A 397 -14.79 -36.71 -20.07
N GLU A 398 -14.59 -38.02 -20.20
CA GLU A 398 -13.29 -38.63 -20.55
C GLU A 398 -13.05 -38.74 -22.06
N GLN A 399 -14.10 -38.71 -22.89
CA GLN A 399 -14.02 -38.92 -24.34
C GLN A 399 -14.18 -37.63 -25.16
N ASP A 400 -15.09 -36.73 -24.78
CA ASP A 400 -15.51 -35.62 -25.66
C ASP A 400 -14.92 -34.24 -25.27
N GLY A 401 -14.22 -34.17 -24.14
CA GLY A 401 -13.78 -32.91 -23.55
C GLY A 401 -14.95 -32.13 -22.91
N PHE A 402 -14.63 -31.09 -22.14
CA PHE A 402 -15.67 -30.30 -21.47
C PHE A 402 -16.34 -29.32 -22.43
N ALA A 403 -17.65 -29.45 -22.63
CA ALA A 403 -18.47 -28.42 -23.24
C ALA A 403 -18.82 -27.36 -22.19
N THR A 404 -18.09 -26.24 -22.12
CA THR A 404 -18.62 -25.09 -21.38
C THR A 404 -19.67 -24.37 -22.22
N SER A 405 -20.66 -23.79 -21.54
CA SER A 405 -21.65 -22.97 -22.18
C SER A 405 -20.98 -21.81 -22.94
N CYS A 406 -21.54 -21.44 -24.08
CA CYS A 406 -20.98 -20.36 -24.88
C CYS A 406 -21.01 -19.04 -24.08
N GLN A 407 -19.82 -18.57 -23.66
CA GLN A 407 -19.68 -17.34 -22.88
C GLN A 407 -20.39 -16.15 -23.52
N LYS A 408 -20.32 -16.03 -24.85
CA LYS A 408 -20.97 -14.95 -25.60
C LYS A 408 -22.47 -14.89 -25.31
N THR A 409 -23.12 -16.05 -25.33
CA THR A 409 -24.57 -16.21 -25.14
C THR A 409 -24.95 -15.98 -23.69
N ILE A 410 -24.22 -16.58 -22.75
CA ILE A 410 -24.47 -16.40 -21.31
C ILE A 410 -24.37 -14.93 -20.91
N VAL A 411 -23.29 -14.24 -21.33
CA VAL A 411 -23.11 -12.82 -20.99
C VAL A 411 -24.22 -11.96 -21.61
N ASP A 412 -24.67 -12.29 -22.82
CA ASP A 412 -25.78 -11.59 -23.46
C ASP A 412 -27.10 -11.76 -22.69
N TRP A 413 -27.38 -12.98 -22.21
CA TRP A 413 -28.54 -13.24 -21.35
C TRP A 413 -28.44 -12.50 -20.02
N ILE A 414 -27.30 -12.60 -19.33
CA ILE A 414 -27.07 -11.88 -18.06
C ILE A 414 -27.34 -10.39 -18.25
N LEU A 415 -26.75 -9.77 -19.27
CA LEU A 415 -26.88 -8.33 -19.49
C LEU A 415 -28.30 -7.92 -19.91
N THR A 416 -29.03 -8.79 -20.61
CA THR A 416 -30.45 -8.57 -20.95
C THR A 416 -31.31 -8.39 -19.72
N PHE A 417 -31.11 -9.23 -18.70
CA PHE A 417 -31.86 -9.14 -17.45
C PHE A 417 -31.27 -8.09 -16.50
N ALA A 418 -29.94 -7.96 -16.45
CA ALA A 418 -29.26 -6.96 -15.62
C ALA A 418 -29.68 -5.53 -15.94
N LYS A 419 -29.99 -5.27 -17.22
CA LYS A 419 -30.35 -3.95 -17.75
C LYS A 419 -31.37 -3.22 -16.88
N GLU A 420 -32.47 -3.86 -16.50
CA GLU A 420 -33.54 -3.24 -15.68
C GLU A 420 -33.03 -2.73 -14.31
N TYR A 421 -31.99 -3.37 -13.79
CA TYR A 421 -31.43 -3.08 -12.46
C TYR A 421 -30.25 -2.12 -12.48
N VAL A 422 -29.63 -1.84 -13.63
CA VAL A 422 -28.40 -1.04 -13.71
C VAL A 422 -28.49 0.15 -14.64
N GLN A 423 -29.48 0.22 -15.53
CA GLN A 423 -29.60 1.27 -16.55
C GLN A 423 -29.70 2.69 -15.97
N HIS A 424 -30.20 2.85 -14.74
CA HIS A 424 -30.29 4.14 -14.06
C HIS A 424 -28.94 4.65 -13.54
N ILE A 425 -27.89 3.82 -13.54
CA ILE A 425 -26.58 4.14 -12.98
C ILE A 425 -25.79 5.00 -14.00
N PRO A 426 -25.25 6.17 -13.59
CA PRO A 426 -24.62 7.12 -14.51
C PRO A 426 -23.45 6.57 -15.32
N GLU A 427 -22.70 5.61 -14.79
CA GLU A 427 -21.60 4.95 -15.48
C GLU A 427 -21.70 3.42 -15.32
N ILE A 428 -21.76 2.70 -16.43
CA ILE A 428 -21.81 1.24 -16.46
C ILE A 428 -20.60 0.77 -17.25
N LYS A 429 -19.77 -0.08 -16.64
CA LYS A 429 -18.53 -0.62 -17.23
C LYS A 429 -18.61 -2.14 -17.35
N LEU A 430 -18.21 -2.67 -18.50
CA LEU A 430 -18.07 -4.11 -18.71
C LEU A 430 -16.58 -4.49 -18.71
N ALA A 431 -16.20 -5.42 -17.83
CA ALA A 431 -14.81 -5.80 -17.59
C ALA A 431 -14.61 -7.34 -17.52
N GLY A 432 -13.36 -7.77 -17.46
CA GLY A 432 -12.99 -9.19 -17.39
C GLY A 432 -13.04 -9.89 -18.75
N ALA A 433 -13.31 -11.19 -18.73
CA ALA A 433 -13.45 -12.01 -19.93
C ALA A 433 -14.81 -11.77 -20.59
N ILE A 434 -14.87 -10.85 -21.55
CA ILE A 434 -16.06 -10.62 -22.38
C ILE A 434 -15.63 -10.48 -23.83
N LYS A 435 -16.33 -11.15 -24.76
CA LYS A 435 -16.03 -11.00 -26.19
C LYS A 435 -16.25 -9.54 -26.62
N ASN A 436 -15.29 -8.99 -27.36
CA ASN A 436 -15.35 -7.61 -27.86
C ASN A 436 -16.68 -7.26 -28.56
N SER A 437 -17.22 -8.17 -29.37
CA SER A 437 -18.50 -7.95 -30.04
C SER A 437 -19.68 -7.84 -29.08
N THR A 438 -19.73 -8.65 -28.02
CA THR A 438 -20.76 -8.54 -26.97
C THR A 438 -20.56 -7.26 -26.16
N LYS A 439 -19.33 -6.95 -25.77
CA LYS A 439 -19.01 -5.70 -25.05
C LYS A 439 -19.45 -4.46 -25.84
N MET A 440 -19.06 -4.36 -27.11
CA MET A 440 -19.43 -3.23 -27.99
C MET A 440 -20.94 -3.08 -28.14
N LYS A 441 -21.67 -4.20 -28.32
CA LYS A 441 -23.13 -4.20 -28.39
C LYS A 441 -23.74 -3.57 -27.13
N TRP A 442 -23.32 -4.02 -25.95
CA TRP A 442 -23.90 -3.56 -24.68
C TRP A 442 -23.43 -2.17 -24.26
N ASP A 443 -22.17 -1.81 -24.54
CA ASP A 443 -21.68 -0.44 -24.33
C ASP A 443 -22.48 0.56 -25.18
N LEU A 444 -22.93 0.18 -26.38
CA LEU A 444 -23.81 1.01 -27.21
C LEU A 444 -25.21 1.15 -26.60
N ILE A 445 -25.84 0.01 -26.23
CA ILE A 445 -27.17 0.01 -25.60
C ILE A 445 -27.20 0.89 -24.35
N PHE A 446 -26.23 0.75 -23.43
CA PHE A 446 -26.17 1.57 -22.22
C PHE A 446 -25.84 3.05 -22.46
N LYS A 447 -25.28 3.41 -23.61
CA LYS A 447 -25.05 4.81 -24.00
C LYS A 447 -26.29 5.44 -24.62
N GLU A 448 -27.00 4.70 -25.46
CA GLU A 448 -28.21 5.18 -26.14
C GLU A 448 -29.32 5.52 -25.13
N GLU A 449 -29.44 4.75 -24.04
CA GLU A 449 -30.47 4.95 -23.01
C GLU A 449 -30.20 6.10 -22.04
N LYS A 450 -29.02 6.70 -22.10
CA LYS A 450 -28.68 7.87 -21.27
C LYS A 450 -29.06 9.19 -21.92
N ASN A 451 -29.36 9.16 -23.22
CA ASN A 451 -29.87 10.30 -23.97
C ASN A 451 -31.40 10.29 -23.95
#